data_AF-A0A523D8H3-F1
#
_entry.id   AF-A0A523D8H3-F1
#
_cell.length_a   1.000
_cell.length_b   1.000
_cell.length_c   1.000
_cell.angle_alpha   90.00
_cell.angle_beta   90.00
_cell.angle_gamma   90.00
#
_symmetry.space_group_name_H-M   'P 1'
#
loop_
_entity.id
_entity.type
_entity.pdbx_description
1 polymer ?
#
loop_
_entity_poly.entity_id
_entity_poly.type
_entity_poly.pdbx_seq_one_letter_code
_entity_poly.pdbx_strand_id
1 'polypeptide(L)'
;MNETIRNSEVVLLLAATAVAEIVFANYLPAALYLDLSLVLVLYFGWNSSPAKGAVSGMAFGLLQDAISGIYLGLNGLSKTLMGFGGAYLSKWLLLEGLLARCVLIGLLSAVDEGIVVGMRALLGQTIQQEVWLRILIQVPVTGIAGGVIFHFYDRIKFPEKNFRQF
;
A
#
# COMPACT_ATOMS: atom_id res chain seq x y z
N MET A 1 -12.56 -17.87 -2.91
CA MET A 1 -13.87 -17.39 -3.42
C MET A 1 -13.63 -15.99 -3.98
N ASN A 2 -13.90 -15.78 -5.27
CA ASN A 2 -13.44 -14.62 -6.05
C ASN A 2 -14.30 -13.37 -5.74
N GLU A 3 -13.94 -12.63 -4.70
CA GLU A 3 -14.53 -11.31 -4.43
C GLU A 3 -14.08 -10.35 -5.53
N THR A 4 -14.97 -10.09 -6.49
CA THR A 4 -14.66 -9.24 -7.63
C THR A 4 -14.75 -7.80 -7.18
N ILE A 5 -13.62 -7.24 -6.70
CA ILE A 5 -13.49 -5.81 -6.40
C ILE A 5 -14.07 -5.02 -7.57
N ARG A 6 -15.07 -4.19 -7.27
CA ARG A 6 -15.79 -3.44 -8.30
C ARG A 6 -14.92 -2.27 -8.75
N ASN A 7 -14.74 -2.07 -10.05
CA ASN A 7 -13.88 -1.02 -10.59
C ASN A 7 -14.23 0.38 -10.03
N SER A 8 -15.50 0.63 -9.70
CA SER A 8 -15.94 1.88 -9.05
C SER A 8 -15.31 2.12 -7.68
N GLU A 9 -15.08 1.05 -6.90
CA GLU A 9 -14.47 1.16 -5.57
C GLU A 9 -12.99 1.52 -5.67
N VAL A 10 -12.29 0.95 -6.66
CA VAL A 10 -10.90 1.30 -6.95
C VAL A 10 -10.79 2.79 -7.28
N VAL A 11 -11.66 3.30 -8.16
CA VAL A 11 -11.65 4.72 -8.55
C VAL A 11 -11.98 5.63 -7.36
N LEU A 12 -12.96 5.27 -6.54
CA LEU A 12 -13.33 6.04 -5.35
C LEU A 12 -12.19 6.09 -4.33
N LEU A 13 -11.57 4.94 -4.05
CA LEU A 13 -10.44 4.86 -3.13
C LEU A 13 -9.23 5.61 -3.67
N LEU A 14 -8.96 5.52 -4.97
CA LEU A 14 -7.88 6.26 -5.63
C LEU A 14 -8.10 7.79 -5.53
N ALA A 15 -9.31 8.26 -5.76
CA ALA A 15 -9.66 9.68 -5.56
C ALA A 15 -9.55 10.09 -4.09
N ALA A 16 -10.02 9.26 -3.16
CA ALA A 16 -9.94 9.53 -1.73
C ALA A 16 -8.48 9.62 -1.24
N THR A 17 -7.60 8.74 -1.73
CA THR A 17 -6.16 8.77 -1.42
C THR A 17 -5.51 10.04 -1.94
N ALA A 18 -5.83 10.46 -3.18
CA ALA A 18 -5.34 11.74 -3.70
C ALA A 18 -5.72 12.91 -2.79
N VAL A 19 -6.99 13.00 -2.40
CA VAL A 19 -7.46 14.06 -1.51
C VAL A 19 -6.76 13.97 -0.16
N ALA A 20 -6.63 12.78 0.41
CA ALA A 20 -5.95 12.57 1.69
C ALA A 20 -4.48 12.99 1.64
N GLU A 21 -3.74 12.58 0.61
CA GLU A 21 -2.33 12.94 0.43
C GLU A 21 -2.15 14.45 0.27
N ILE A 22 -3.03 15.12 -0.50
CA ILE A 22 -3.02 16.58 -0.64
C ILE A 22 -3.32 17.25 0.71
N VAL A 23 -4.32 16.77 1.46
CA VAL A 23 -4.68 17.34 2.76
C VAL A 23 -3.54 17.14 3.78
N PHE A 24 -2.90 15.96 3.79
CA PHE A 24 -1.78 15.66 4.67
C PHE A 24 -0.58 16.55 4.34
N ALA A 25 -0.27 16.72 3.06
CA ALA A 25 0.82 17.60 2.63
C ALA A 25 0.62 19.06 3.06
N ASN A 26 -0.62 19.55 3.09
CA ASN A 26 -0.91 20.96 3.40
C ASN A 26 -1.19 21.23 4.88
N TYR A 27 -1.84 20.31 5.59
CA TYR A 27 -2.37 20.57 6.95
C TYR A 27 -1.79 19.67 8.03
N LEU A 28 -1.25 18.50 7.66
CA LEU A 28 -0.84 17.48 8.64
C LEU A 28 0.39 16.71 8.16
N PRO A 29 1.57 17.34 8.10
CA PRO A 29 2.77 16.74 7.52
C PRO A 29 3.22 15.47 8.27
N ALA A 30 2.87 15.33 9.55
CA ALA A 30 3.10 14.09 10.30
C ALA A 30 2.34 12.88 9.71
N ALA A 31 1.25 13.09 8.99
CA ALA A 31 0.52 12.01 8.33
C ALA A 31 1.22 11.53 7.04
N LEU A 32 2.22 12.26 6.53
CA LEU A 32 3.05 11.81 5.39
C LEU A 32 3.99 10.65 5.76
N TYR A 33 4.22 10.41 7.06
CA TYR A 33 4.92 9.19 7.51
C TYR A 33 4.05 7.94 7.38
N LEU A 34 2.79 8.05 6.99
CA LEU A 34 1.92 6.93 6.65
C LEU A 34 1.77 6.83 5.14
N ASP A 35 2.25 5.73 4.56
CA ASP A 35 2.00 5.45 3.14
C ASP A 35 0.62 4.83 2.93
N LEU A 36 -0.40 5.69 2.83
CA LEU A 36 -1.78 5.29 2.54
C LEU A 36 -1.91 4.57 1.19
N SER A 37 -1.19 5.05 0.18
CA SER A 37 -1.20 4.47 -1.16
C SER A 37 -0.74 3.02 -1.12
N LEU A 38 0.36 2.72 -0.42
CA LEU A 38 0.85 1.36 -0.25
C LEU A 38 -0.17 0.46 0.48
N VAL A 39 -0.76 0.93 1.58
CA VAL A 39 -1.76 0.15 2.35
C VAL A 39 -2.92 -0.28 1.46
N LEU A 40 -3.42 0.64 0.62
CA LEU A 40 -4.53 0.34 -0.30
C LEU A 40 -4.09 -0.58 -1.45
N VAL A 41 -2.92 -0.36 -2.04
CA VAL A 41 -2.36 -1.23 -3.08
C VAL A 41 -2.23 -2.66 -2.58
N LEU A 42 -1.74 -2.83 -1.36
CA LEU A 42 -1.63 -4.12 -0.73
C LEU A 42 -3.02 -4.73 -0.44
N TYR A 43 -3.99 -3.93 -0.01
CA TYR A 43 -5.40 -4.37 0.16
C TYR A 43 -6.00 -4.92 -1.13
N PHE A 44 -5.86 -4.18 -2.23
CA PHE A 44 -6.30 -4.64 -3.54
C PHE A 44 -5.50 -5.87 -3.99
N GLY A 45 -4.19 -5.90 -3.76
CA GLY A 45 -3.34 -7.05 -4.05
C GLY A 45 -3.84 -8.32 -3.36
N TRP A 46 -4.00 -8.30 -2.04
CA TRP A 46 -4.45 -9.47 -1.26
C TRP A 46 -5.80 -10.02 -1.71
N ASN A 47 -6.71 -9.16 -2.15
CA ASN A 47 -8.08 -9.51 -2.49
C ASN A 47 -8.33 -9.69 -4.00
N SER A 48 -7.29 -9.60 -4.85
CA SER A 48 -7.45 -9.67 -6.30
C SER A 48 -6.43 -10.59 -6.98
N SER A 49 -6.48 -10.66 -8.31
CA SER A 49 -5.47 -11.40 -9.08
C SER A 49 -4.17 -10.60 -9.19
N PRO A 50 -3.00 -11.25 -9.37
CA PRO A 50 -1.72 -10.55 -9.49
C PRO A 50 -1.70 -9.45 -10.55
N ALA A 51 -2.36 -9.68 -11.70
CA ALA A 51 -2.49 -8.66 -12.74
C ALA A 51 -3.30 -7.44 -12.28
N LYS A 52 -4.41 -7.64 -11.56
CA LYS A 52 -5.23 -6.54 -11.02
C LYS A 52 -4.49 -5.78 -9.91
N GLY A 53 -3.80 -6.51 -9.03
CA GLY A 53 -2.93 -5.92 -8.02
C GLY A 53 -1.85 -5.03 -8.64
N ALA A 54 -1.17 -5.50 -9.69
CA ALA A 54 -0.17 -4.72 -10.42
C ALA A 54 -0.77 -3.43 -11.02
N VAL A 55 -1.91 -3.53 -11.72
CA VAL A 55 -2.57 -2.37 -12.34
C VAL A 55 -3.00 -1.34 -11.28
N SER A 56 -3.55 -1.80 -10.15
CA SER A 56 -3.88 -0.89 -9.04
C SER A 56 -2.62 -0.23 -8.48
N GLY A 57 -1.55 -0.99 -8.26
CA GLY A 57 -0.25 -0.50 -7.82
C GLY A 57 0.29 0.62 -8.71
N MET A 58 0.26 0.40 -10.02
CA MET A 58 0.65 1.40 -11.02
C MET A 58 -0.18 2.68 -10.88
N ALA A 59 -1.50 2.56 -10.79
CA ALA A 59 -2.40 3.70 -10.73
C ALA A 59 -2.19 4.55 -9.46
N PHE A 60 -2.13 3.92 -8.29
CA PHE A 60 -1.85 4.61 -7.02
C PHE A 60 -0.44 5.22 -7.00
N GLY A 61 0.57 4.49 -7.47
CA GLY A 61 1.94 4.99 -7.48
C GLY A 61 2.16 6.17 -8.43
N LEU A 62 1.56 6.14 -9.63
CA LEU A 62 1.61 7.28 -10.55
C LEU A 62 0.89 8.51 -10.01
N LEU A 63 -0.22 8.30 -9.29
CA LEU A 63 -0.95 9.38 -8.62
C LEU A 63 -0.10 10.01 -7.51
N GLN A 64 0.55 9.20 -6.68
CA GLN A 64 1.44 9.70 -5.63
C GLN A 64 2.64 10.46 -6.20
N ASP A 65 3.20 9.96 -7.31
CA ASP A 65 4.28 10.65 -8.03
C ASP A 65 3.80 12.01 -8.58
N ALA A 66 2.59 12.06 -9.14
CA ALA A 66 1.99 13.30 -9.67
C ALA A 66 1.72 14.33 -8.58
N ILE A 67 1.29 13.91 -7.38
CA ILE A 67 1.06 14.79 -6.22
C ILE A 67 2.38 15.28 -5.64
N SER A 68 3.39 14.41 -5.56
CA SER A 68 4.72 14.78 -5.04
C SER A 68 5.46 15.76 -5.94
N GLY A 69 5.21 15.71 -7.26
CA GLY A 69 5.73 16.67 -8.24
C GLY A 69 7.22 16.52 -8.58
N ILE A 70 7.91 15.49 -8.07
CA ILE A 70 9.37 15.36 -8.22
C ILE A 70 9.75 14.42 -9.37
N TYR A 71 9.23 13.19 -9.39
CA TYR A 71 9.58 12.18 -10.41
C TYR A 71 8.39 11.29 -10.71
N LEU A 72 7.98 11.23 -11.99
CA LEU A 72 6.92 10.32 -12.44
C LEU A 72 7.47 8.93 -12.69
N GLY A 73 6.86 7.93 -12.06
CA GLY A 73 7.10 6.50 -12.31
C GLY A 73 7.93 5.78 -11.23
N LEU A 74 8.50 6.50 -10.25
CA LEU A 74 9.25 5.86 -9.16
C LEU A 74 8.31 5.09 -8.24
N ASN A 75 7.31 5.77 -7.66
CA ASN A 75 6.29 5.10 -6.87
C ASN A 75 5.40 4.24 -7.77
N GLY A 76 5.16 4.66 -9.02
CA GLY A 76 4.45 3.84 -10.01
C GLY A 76 5.03 2.43 -10.16
N LEU A 77 6.34 2.31 -10.39
CA LEU A 77 7.01 1.02 -10.54
C LEU A 77 7.03 0.24 -9.23
N SER A 78 7.42 0.89 -8.12
CA SER A 78 7.52 0.23 -6.82
C SER A 78 6.17 -0.35 -6.37
N LYS A 79 5.11 0.45 -6.44
CA LYS A 79 3.77 0.03 -6.03
C LYS A 79 3.16 -1.00 -6.98
N THR A 80 3.54 -1.02 -8.26
CA THR A 80 3.20 -2.13 -9.16
C THR A 80 3.76 -3.45 -8.65
N LEU A 81 5.04 -3.47 -8.25
CA LEU A 81 5.68 -4.65 -7.67
C LEU A 81 5.04 -5.04 -6.34
N MET A 82 4.70 -4.07 -5.48
CA MET A 82 4.04 -4.33 -4.21
C MET A 82 2.62 -4.88 -4.39
N GLY A 83 1.85 -4.37 -5.35
CA GLY A 83 0.52 -4.88 -5.67
C GLY A 83 0.55 -6.31 -6.25
N PHE A 84 1.47 -6.57 -7.17
CA PHE A 84 1.69 -7.92 -7.71
C PHE A 84 2.18 -8.90 -6.64
N GLY A 85 3.20 -8.48 -5.87
CA GLY A 85 3.82 -9.26 -4.81
C GLY A 85 2.83 -9.56 -3.69
N GLY A 86 2.06 -8.57 -3.24
CA GLY A 86 1.00 -8.74 -2.24
C GLY A 86 -0.06 -9.75 -2.67
N ALA A 87 -0.49 -9.72 -3.94
CA ALA A 87 -1.41 -10.69 -4.51
C ALA A 87 -0.83 -12.10 -4.68
N TYR A 88 0.49 -12.23 -4.76
CA TYR A 88 1.16 -13.51 -4.78
C TYR A 88 1.34 -14.06 -3.36
N LEU A 89 1.87 -13.23 -2.45
CA LEU A 89 2.10 -13.56 -1.04
C LEU A 89 0.80 -13.94 -0.32
N SER A 90 -0.33 -13.33 -0.68
CA SER A 90 -1.65 -13.67 -0.15
C SER A 90 -2.02 -15.14 -0.27
N LYS A 91 -1.50 -15.83 -1.29
CA LYS A 91 -1.78 -17.25 -1.55
C LYS A 91 -0.94 -18.18 -0.69
N TRP A 92 0.23 -17.72 -0.25
CA TRP A 92 1.20 -18.51 0.50
C TRP A 92 1.16 -18.21 2.00
N LEU A 93 0.77 -16.99 2.39
CA LEU A 93 0.78 -16.52 3.77
C LEU A 93 -0.65 -16.39 4.29
N LEU A 94 -1.12 -17.42 4.99
CA LEU A 94 -2.29 -17.34 5.87
C LEU A 94 -1.88 -16.62 7.16
N LEU A 95 -1.93 -15.29 7.14
CA LEU A 95 -1.63 -14.48 8.31
C LEU A 95 -2.85 -14.38 9.22
N GLU A 96 -2.89 -15.27 10.20
CA GLU A 96 -3.84 -15.21 11.30
C GLU A 96 -3.27 -14.32 12.40
N GLY A 97 -3.87 -13.14 12.58
CA GLY A 97 -3.54 -12.22 13.67
C GLY A 97 -3.11 -10.81 13.23
N LEU A 98 -3.49 -9.83 14.05
CA LEU A 98 -3.18 -8.41 13.83
C LEU A 98 -1.67 -8.17 13.74
N LEU A 99 -0.90 -8.75 14.68
CA LEU A 99 0.55 -8.56 14.73
C LEU A 99 1.26 -9.08 13.47
N ALA A 100 0.85 -10.26 12.97
CA ALA A 100 1.45 -10.86 11.79
C ALA A 100 1.21 -9.99 10.54
N ARG A 101 0.01 -9.40 10.42
CA ARG A 101 -0.31 -8.44 9.36
C ARG A 101 0.47 -7.14 9.50
N CYS A 102 0.58 -6.57 10.71
CA CYS A 102 1.37 -5.37 10.94
C CYS A 102 2.83 -5.58 10.51
N VAL A 103 3.42 -6.72 10.88
CA VAL A 103 4.79 -7.06 10.52
C VAL A 103 4.92 -7.23 9.01
N LEU A 104 4.01 -7.94 8.33
CA LEU A 104 4.12 -8.13 6.89
C LEU A 104 3.96 -6.80 6.12
N ILE A 105 3.01 -5.96 6.50
CA ILE A 105 2.83 -4.65 5.86
C ILE A 105 4.06 -3.77 6.11
N GLY A 106 4.64 -3.80 7.32
CA GLY A 106 5.89 -3.12 7.62
C GLY A 106 7.05 -3.61 6.75
N LEU A 107 7.21 -4.93 6.59
CA LEU A 107 8.26 -5.50 5.72
C LEU A 107 8.05 -5.09 4.26
N LEU A 108 6.83 -5.14 3.74
CA LEU A 108 6.53 -4.70 2.38
C LEU A 108 6.75 -3.20 2.20
N SER A 109 6.46 -2.39 3.22
CA SER A 109 6.79 -0.95 3.22
C SER A 109 8.28 -0.69 3.19
N ALA A 110 9.09 -1.48 3.93
CA ALA A 110 10.53 -1.38 3.86
C ALA A 110 11.09 -1.75 2.47
N VAL A 111 10.48 -2.76 1.82
CA VAL A 111 10.85 -3.15 0.45
C VAL A 111 10.46 -2.06 -0.56
N ASP A 112 9.25 -1.47 -0.44
CA ASP A 112 8.79 -0.37 -1.29
C ASP A 112 9.76 0.83 -1.23
N GLU A 113 10.09 1.27 -0.02
CA GLU A 113 11.07 2.34 0.20
C GLU A 113 12.47 1.98 -0.30
N GLY A 114 12.90 0.73 -0.09
CA GLY A 114 14.17 0.24 -0.62
C GLY A 114 14.24 0.30 -2.15
N ILE A 115 13.16 -0.06 -2.84
CA ILE A 115 13.07 0.05 -4.31
C ILE A 115 13.12 1.51 -4.73
N VAL A 116 12.32 2.39 -4.11
CA VAL A 116 12.28 3.81 -4.46
C VAL A 116 13.64 4.48 -4.23
N VAL A 117 14.29 4.23 -3.08
CA VAL A 117 15.63 4.76 -2.79
C VAL A 117 16.68 4.18 -3.74
N GLY A 118 16.62 2.88 -4.03
CA GLY A 118 17.50 2.23 -5.00
C GLY A 118 17.38 2.85 -6.39
N MET A 119 16.15 3.11 -6.85
CA MET A 119 15.90 3.80 -8.11
C MET A 119 16.43 5.24 -8.10
N ARG A 120 16.24 6.00 -7.01
CA ARG A 120 16.80 7.34 -6.87
C ARG A 120 18.33 7.34 -6.93
N ALA A 121 18.96 6.33 -6.31
CA ALA A 121 20.41 6.16 -6.36
C ALA A 121 20.90 5.80 -7.77
N LEU A 122 20.19 4.94 -8.50
CA LEU A 122 20.50 4.61 -9.90
C LEU A 122 20.37 5.82 -10.83
N LEU A 123 19.46 6.75 -10.53
CA LEU A 123 19.31 8.02 -11.24
C LEU A 123 20.36 9.08 -10.83
N GLY A 124 21.33 8.71 -9.99
CA GLY A 124 22.41 9.60 -9.55
C GLY A 124 21.98 10.70 -8.59
N GLN A 125 20.83 10.56 -7.92
CA GLN A 125 20.36 11.56 -6.96
C GLN A 125 21.10 11.48 -5.64
N THR A 126 21.32 12.64 -5.02
CA THR A 126 21.88 12.73 -3.67
C THR A 126 20.85 12.21 -2.67
N ILE A 127 21.10 11.03 -2.11
CA ILE A 127 20.29 10.50 -1.01
C ILE A 127 20.58 11.33 0.24
N GLN A 128 19.63 12.18 0.61
CA GLN A 128 19.73 12.97 1.84
C GLN A 128 19.68 12.04 3.07
N GLN A 129 20.44 12.38 4.11
CA GLN A 129 20.46 11.60 5.35
C GLN A 129 19.07 11.50 6.01
N GLU A 130 18.22 12.50 5.78
CA GLU A 130 16.84 12.54 6.26
C GLU A 130 15.98 11.39 5.71
N VAL A 131 16.34 10.80 4.56
CA VAL A 131 15.64 9.65 3.98
C VAL A 131 15.68 8.45 4.93
N TRP A 132 16.82 8.20 5.58
CA TRP A 132 16.95 7.07 6.51
C TRP A 132 16.08 7.24 7.76
N LEU A 133 16.05 8.45 8.31
CA LEU A 133 15.17 8.79 9.43
C LEU A 133 13.69 8.67 9.04
N ARG A 134 13.34 9.14 7.83
CA ARG A 134 11.97 9.02 7.31
C ARG A 134 11.56 7.55 7.20
N ILE A 135 12.38 6.69 6.60
CA ILE A 135 12.09 5.25 6.44
C ILE A 135 11.95 4.57 7.81
N LEU A 136 12.84 4.89 8.75
CA LEU A 136 12.82 4.32 10.10
C LEU A 136 11.50 4.58 10.83
N ILE A 137 10.88 5.74 10.59
CA ILE A 137 9.58 6.11 11.18
C ILE A 137 8.42 5.59 10.31
N GLN A 138 8.52 5.72 9.00
CA GLN A 138 7.45 5.42 8.06
C GLN A 138 7.11 3.93 8.01
N VAL A 139 8.13 3.05 8.07
CA VAL A 139 7.94 1.60 8.05
C VAL A 139 7.08 1.10 9.23
N PRO A 140 7.40 1.38 10.50
CA PRO A 140 6.56 0.95 11.61
C PRO A 140 5.20 1.66 11.62
N VAL A 141 5.13 2.95 11.28
CA VAL A 141 3.86 3.68 11.20
C VAL A 141 2.92 3.04 10.17
N THR A 142 3.42 2.77 8.97
CA THR A 142 2.66 2.14 7.88
C THR A 142 2.29 0.70 8.21
N GLY A 143 3.19 -0.06 8.83
CA GLY A 143 2.90 -1.42 9.31
C GLY A 143 1.78 -1.47 10.34
N ILE A 144 1.87 -0.64 11.39
CA ILE A 144 0.86 -0.59 12.45
C ILE A 144 -0.48 -0.08 11.91
N ALA A 145 -0.47 1.07 11.24
CA ALA A 145 -1.69 1.67 10.70
C ALA A 145 -2.34 0.75 9.67
N GLY A 146 -1.56 0.16 8.75
CA GLY A 146 -2.04 -0.79 7.76
C GLY A 146 -2.67 -2.02 8.40
N GLY A 147 -2.01 -2.63 9.40
CA GLY A 147 -2.57 -3.79 10.10
C GLY A 147 -3.88 -3.47 10.84
N VAL A 148 -3.95 -2.29 11.48
CA VAL A 148 -5.17 -1.80 12.14
C VAL A 148 -6.28 -1.55 11.12
N ILE A 149 -6.00 -0.86 10.00
CA ILE A 149 -6.95 -0.59 8.92
C ILE A 149 -7.49 -1.91 8.37
N PHE A 150 -6.64 -2.89 8.10
CA PHE A 150 -7.06 -4.22 7.65
C PHE A 150 -7.94 -4.94 8.67
N HIS A 151 -7.61 -4.83 9.97
CA HIS A 151 -8.43 -5.43 11.01
C HIS A 151 -9.83 -4.83 11.07
N PHE A 152 -9.93 -3.49 11.01
CA PHE A 152 -11.22 -2.80 10.97
C PHE A 152 -11.99 -3.11 9.70
N TYR A 153 -11.31 -3.18 8.55
CA TYR A 153 -11.95 -3.46 7.27
C TYR A 153 -12.55 -4.88 7.25
N ASP A 154 -11.80 -5.87 7.75
CA ASP A 154 -12.32 -7.22 7.95
C ASP A 154 -13.55 -7.19 8.88
N ARG A 155 -13.46 -6.47 10.01
CA ARG A 155 -14.54 -6.33 11.00
C ARG A 155 -15.84 -5.74 10.45
N ILE A 156 -15.75 -4.69 9.63
CA ILE A 156 -16.90 -4.02 9.03
C ILE A 156 -17.52 -4.88 7.92
N LYS A 157 -16.73 -5.78 7.30
CA LYS A 157 -17.17 -6.65 6.21
C LYS A 157 -17.67 -8.05 6.65
N PHE A 158 -17.62 -8.42 7.92
CA PHE A 158 -18.07 -9.75 8.41
C PHE A 158 -19.62 -9.87 8.51
N PRO A 159 -20.21 -11.03 8.10
CA PRO A 159 -20.01 -12.31 8.78
C PRO A 159 -19.82 -13.51 7.85
N GLU A 160 -18.98 -14.46 8.28
CA GLU A 160 -19.14 -15.85 7.84
C GLU A 160 -20.55 -16.33 8.17
N LYS A 161 -21.36 -16.60 7.15
CA LYS A 161 -22.38 -17.64 7.20
C LYS A 161 -22.43 -18.34 5.84
N ASN A 162 -21.60 -19.35 5.66
CA ASN A 162 -22.02 -20.51 4.86
C ASN A 162 -22.12 -21.72 5.78
N PHE A 163 -23.17 -21.72 6.59
CA PHE A 163 -23.79 -22.96 7.04
C PHE A 163 -24.26 -23.71 5.79
N ARG A 164 -23.79 -24.94 5.59
CA ARG A 164 -24.33 -25.92 4.64
C ARG A 164 -24.19 -25.57 3.15
N GLN A 165 -23.22 -26.18 2.51
CA GLN A 165 -23.56 -27.00 1.35
C GLN A 165 -23.00 -28.40 1.59
N PHE A 166 -23.95 -29.30 1.85
CA PHE A 166 -23.78 -30.75 1.83
C PHE A 166 -23.36 -31.22 0.44
#